data_AF-A0A227F6G6-F1
#
_entry.id   AF-A0A227F6G6-F1
#
_cell.length_a   1.000
_cell.length_b   1.000
_cell.length_c   1.000
_cell.angle_alpha   90.00
_cell.angle_beta   90.00
_cell.angle_gamma   90.00
#
_symmetry.space_group_name_H-M   'P 1'
#
loop_
_entity.id
_entity.type
_entity.pdbx_description
1 polymer ?
#
loop_
_entity_poly.entity_id
_entity_poly.type
_entity_poly.pdbx_seq_one_letter_code
_entity_poly.pdbx_strand_id
1 'polypeptide(L)' 'EEENPALKLRVYITGGGCSGFQYGFTFDENVNDGDTTIENSGVTLVVDPMSLQYLIGGIVDYTEGLE' A
#
# COMPACT_ATOMS: atom_id res chain seq x y z
N GLU A 1 1.96 -13.98 -13.76
CA GLU A 1 3.10 -13.24 -13.19
C GLU A 1 2.93 -13.17 -11.67
N GLU A 2 3.05 -14.29 -10.96
CA GLU A 2 2.82 -14.34 -9.50
C GLU A 2 4.11 -14.61 -8.69
N GLU A 3 5.27 -14.62 -9.36
CA GLU A 3 6.55 -15.02 -8.76
C GLU A 3 7.67 -13.99 -8.99
N ASN A 4 7.34 -12.71 -9.18
CA ASN A 4 8.36 -11.68 -9.28
C ASN A 4 8.76 -11.17 -7.87
N PRO A 5 9.96 -11.51 -7.37
CA PRO A 5 10.42 -11.05 -6.05
C PRO A 5 10.62 -9.52 -5.98
N ALA A 6 10.60 -8.82 -7.11
CA ALA A 6 10.68 -7.37 -7.15
C ALA A 6 9.34 -6.66 -6.84
N LEU A 7 8.22 -7.39 -6.82
CA LEU A 7 6.89 -6.83 -6.54
C LEU A 7 6.79 -6.40 -5.09
N LYS A 8 6.33 -5.16 -4.90
CA LYS A 8 6.12 -4.53 -3.60
C LYS A 8 4.65 -4.22 -3.45
N LEU A 9 4.14 -4.29 -2.21
CA LEU A 9 2.76 -3.94 -1.92
C LEU A 9 2.66 -2.43 -1.70
N ARG A 10 2.05 -1.71 -2.65
CA ARG A 10 1.80 -0.28 -2.53
C ARG A 10 0.42 -0.03 -1.91
N VAL A 11 0.39 0.80 -0.88
CA VAL A 11 -0.83 1.28 -0.22
C VAL A 11 -1.01 2.77 -0.51
N TYR A 12 -2.20 3.15 -0.96
CA TYR A 12 -2.50 4.53 -1.34
C TYR A 12 -3.94 4.91 -0.98
N ILE A 13 -4.18 6.21 -0.84
CA ILE A 13 -5.50 6.79 -0.65
C ILE A 13 -6.00 7.33 -1.98
N THR A 14 -7.25 7.03 -2.31
CA THR A 14 -7.95 7.59 -3.46
C THR A 14 -9.16 8.40 -3.01
N GLY A 15 -9.49 9.42 -3.80
CA GLY A 15 -10.75 10.14 -3.65
C GLY A 15 -11.91 9.27 -4.16
N GLY A 16 -12.82 8.91 -3.26
CA GLY A 16 -14.04 8.15 -3.55
C GLY A 16 -15.23 8.99 -3.99
N GLY A 17 -15.00 10.21 -4.51
CA GLY A 17 -16.07 11.15 -4.89
C GLY A 17 -16.78 11.78 -3.68
N CYS A 18 -18.11 11.95 -3.75
CA CYS A 18 -18.90 12.58 -2.68
C CYS A 18 -18.90 11.82 -1.33
N SER A 19 -18.35 10.60 -1.30
CA SER A 19 -18.39 9.70 -0.15
C SER A 19 -17.09 9.66 0.66
N GLY A 20 -16.07 10.44 0.31
CA GLY A 20 -14.83 10.58 1.09
C GLY A 20 -13.64 9.83 0.50
N PHE A 21 -12.72 9.41 1.37
CA PHE A 21 -11.48 8.73 0.99
C PHE A 21 -11.64 7.21 1.00
N GLN A 22 -10.96 6.53 0.07
CA GLN A 22 -10.90 5.07 -0.01
C GLN A 22 -9.45 4.59 0.01
N TYR A 23 -9.21 3.47 0.67
CA TYR A 23 -7.91 2.80 0.68
C TYR A 23 -7.79 1.90 -0.55
N GLY A 24 -6.64 1.94 -1.22
CA GLY A 24 -6.30 1.10 -2.36
C GLY A 24 -5.00 0.35 -2.12
N PHE A 25 -4.94 -0.85 -2.70
CA PHE A 25 -3.77 -1.72 -2.69
C PHE A 25 -3.42 -2.11 -4.12
N THR A 26 -2.13 -2.07 -4.45
CA THR A 26 -1.63 -2.52 -5.76
C THR A 26 -0.23 -3.11 -5.63
N PHE A 27 0.18 -3.90 -6.61
CA PHE A 27 1.56 -4.35 -6.70
C PHE A 27 2.34 -3.44 -7.64
N ASP A 28 3.49 -2.97 -7.17
CA ASP A 28 4.36 -2.07 -7.91
C ASP A 28 5.81 -2.57 -7.81
N GLU A 29 6.51 -2.56 -8.93
CA GLU A 29 7.93 -2.90 -8.96
C GLU A 29 8.79 -1.66 -8.65
N ASN A 30 8.25 -0.47 -8.89
CA ASN A 30 8.96 0.79 -8.77
C ASN A 30 8.70 1.46 -7.43
N VAL A 31 9.76 2.06 -6.89
CA VAL A 31 9.68 3.00 -5.77
C VAL A 31 9.99 4.37 -6.36
N ASN A 32 9.02 5.28 -6.27
CA ASN A 32 9.13 6.63 -6.78
C ASN A 32 9.83 7.54 -5.75
N ASP A 33 10.31 8.69 -6.22
CA ASP A 33 10.92 9.67 -5.32
C ASP A 33 9.90 10.16 -4.28
N GLY A 34 10.33 10.21 -3.02
CA GLY A 34 9.49 10.57 -1.88
C GLY A 34 8.58 9.46 -1.34
N ASP A 35 8.52 8.29 -1.98
CA ASP A 35 7.82 7.13 -1.41
C ASP A 35 8.50 6.71 -0.09
N THR A 36 7.67 6.32 0.88
CA THR A 36 8.13 5.68 2.10
C THR A 36 8.04 4.17 1.94
N THR A 37 9.16 3.48 2.16
CA THR A 37 9.22 2.02 2.13
C THR A 37 9.34 1.45 3.54
N ILE A 38 8.53 0.45 3.84
CA ILE A 38 8.54 -0.27 5.13
C ILE A 38 8.76 -1.75 4.83
N GLU A 39 9.86 -2.32 5.30
CA GLU A 39 10.11 -3.75 5.16
C GLU A 39 9.56 -4.51 6.38
N ASN A 40 8.73 -5.52 6.13
CA ASN A 40 8.20 -6.40 7.17
C ASN A 40 8.20 -7.84 6.67
N SER A 41 8.90 -8.72 7.38
CA SER A 41 8.90 -10.17 7.13
C SER A 41 9.20 -10.56 5.67
N GLY A 42 10.10 -9.81 5.01
CA GLY A 42 10.49 -10.04 3.61
C GLY A 42 9.56 -9.42 2.56
N VAL A 43 8.50 -8.75 2.98
CA VAL A 43 7.62 -7.96 2.10
C VAL A 43 7.95 -6.48 2.24
N THR A 44 8.08 -5.79 1.11
CA THR A 44 8.23 -4.33 1.10
C THR A 44 6.87 -3.67 0.89
N LEU A 45 6.46 -2.86 1.84
CA LEU A 45 5.33 -1.96 1.72
C LEU A 45 5.80 -0.62 1.16
N VAL A 46 5.07 -0.05 0.21
CA VAL A 46 5.36 1.26 -0.39
C VAL A 46 4.17 2.19 -0.16
N VAL A 47 4.43 3.39 0.35
CA VAL A 47 3.39 4.39 0.62
C VAL A 47 3.82 5.72 0.02
N ASP A 48 2.97 6.30 -0.83
CA ASP A 48 3.26 7.60 -1.41
C ASP A 48 3.14 8.72 -0.36
N PRO A 49 3.88 9.83 -0.52
CA PRO A 49 3.92 10.89 0.49
C PRO A 49 2.56 11.52 0.77
N MET A 50 1.64 11.55 -0.21
CA MET A 50 0.30 12.09 -0.02
C MET A 50 -0.53 11.17 0.89
N SER A 51 -0.46 9.87 0.66
CA SER A 51 -1.16 8.85 1.44
C SER A 51 -0.59 8.65 2.83
N LEU A 52 0.73 8.84 3.01
CA LEU A 52 1.40 8.62 4.29
C LEU A 52 0.74 9.38 5.44
N GLN A 53 0.39 10.65 5.24
CA GLN A 53 -0.23 11.47 6.30
C GLN A 53 -1.57 10.92 6.82
N TYR A 54 -2.29 10.15 5.99
CA TYR A 54 -3.56 9.54 6.34
C TYR A 54 -3.40 8.14 6.95
N LEU A 55 -2.23 7.52 6.76
CA LEU A 55 -1.92 6.17 7.22
C LEU A 55 -1.06 6.16 8.50
N ILE A 56 -0.54 7.32 8.94
CA ILE A 56 0.22 7.44 10.19
C ILE A 56 -0.63 6.92 11.37
N GLY A 57 -0.09 5.94 12.10
CA GLY A 57 -0.75 5.30 13.24
C GLY A 57 -1.77 4.23 12.87
N GLY A 58 -2.00 3.97 11.59
CA GLY A 58 -2.81 2.86 11.10
C GLY A 58 -2.05 1.53 11.12
N ILE A 59 -2.81 0.43 11.12
CA ILE A 59 -2.28 -0.94 11.00
C ILE A 59 -2.89 -1.55 9.75
N VAL A 60 -2.04 -2.03 8.84
CA VAL A 60 -2.47 -2.85 7.71
C VAL A 60 -2.49 -4.30 8.16
N ASP A 61 -3.66 -4.93 8.09
CA ASP A 61 -3.85 -6.33 8.45
C ASP A 61 -4.43 -7.08 7.24
N TYR A 62 -4.04 -8.35 7.10
CA TYR A 62 -4.52 -9.24 6.05
C TYR A 62 -5.20 -10.44 6.68
N THR A 63 -6.49 -10.61 6.38
CA THR A 63 -7.27 -11.76 6.80
C THR A 63 -7.66 -12.60 5.60
N GLU A 64 -7.27 -13.88 5.61
CA GLU A 64 -7.75 -14.86 4.64
C GLU A 64 -9.05 -15.47 5.16
N GLY A 65 -10.11 -15.39 4.36
CA GLY A 65 -11.43 -15.94 4.68
C GLY A 65 -12.10 -16.49 3.43
N LEU A 66 -12.80 -17.61 3.58
CA LEU A 66 -13.77 -18.08 2.60
C LEU A 66 -15.05 -17.26 2.82
N GLU A 67 -15.15 -16.08 2.20
CA GLU A 67 -16.44 -15.41 1.99
C GLU A 67 -16.99 -15.72 0.59
#